data_AF-D8DY18-F1
#
_entry.id   AF-D8DY18-F1
#
_cell.length_a   1.000
_cell.length_b   1.000
_cell.length_c   1.000
_cell.angle_alpha   90.00
_cell.angle_beta   90.00
_cell.angle_gamma   90.00
#
_symmetry.space_group_name_H-M   'P 1'
#
loop_
_entity.id
_entity.type
_entity.pdbx_description
1 polymer ?
#
loop_
_entity_poly.entity_id
_entity_poly.type
_entity_poly.pdbx_seq_one_letter_code
_entity_poly.pdbx_strand_id
1 'polypeptide(L)'
;MFAAKAADKSLIITFNDNTTQIFALSDLPNIKMQNDKMTIVAGLTTAEYDLYKVRTFTFGESTGIEDVTNEKLTFEGNSLIIPGSSNQIRIFSINGMCVSLDSTQLGSFTVLNLESLPQGVYVINTNGKSVKITKK
;
A
#
# COMPACT_ATOMS: atom_id res chain seq x y z
N MET A 1 3.69 25.24 -27.83
CA MET A 1 3.72 25.32 -26.35
C MET A 1 3.69 23.89 -25.84
N PHE A 2 4.80 23.36 -25.32
CA PHE A 2 4.86 21.99 -24.81
C PHE A 2 4.54 22.02 -23.32
N ALA A 3 3.31 21.67 -22.95
CA ALA A 3 2.94 21.44 -21.56
C ALA A 3 3.14 19.94 -21.26
N ALA A 4 4.14 19.60 -20.45
CA ALA A 4 4.29 18.25 -19.92
C ALA A 4 3.27 18.08 -18.79
N LYS A 5 2.30 17.18 -18.98
CA LYS A 5 1.32 16.79 -17.96
C LYS A 5 2.06 15.92 -16.92
N ALA A 6 1.98 16.28 -15.64
CA ALA A 6 2.66 15.59 -14.53
C ALA A 6 1.91 14.36 -14.01
N ALA A 7 0.74 14.05 -14.56
CA ALA A 7 0.04 12.80 -14.30
C ALA A 7 1.03 11.64 -14.55
N ASP A 8 1.24 10.80 -13.54
CA ASP A 8 2.10 9.59 -13.53
C ASP A 8 3.57 9.79 -13.10
N LYS A 9 3.99 11.00 -12.68
CA LYS A 9 5.33 11.22 -12.12
C LYS A 9 5.33 11.31 -10.60
N SER A 10 6.40 10.81 -9.99
CA SER A 10 6.67 10.91 -8.56
C SER A 10 8.03 11.55 -8.30
N LEU A 11 8.11 12.36 -7.27
CA LEU A 11 9.39 12.84 -6.74
C LEU A 11 9.87 11.84 -5.68
N ILE A 12 11.04 11.26 -5.92
CA ILE A 12 11.67 10.31 -5.01
C ILE A 12 12.87 10.99 -4.39
N ILE A 13 12.85 11.16 -3.08
CA ILE A 13 14.00 11.63 -2.29
C ILE A 13 14.67 10.41 -1.70
N THR A 14 15.97 10.28 -1.91
CA THR A 14 16.78 9.25 -1.27
C THR A 14 17.67 9.92 -0.23
N PHE A 15 17.60 9.43 1.01
CA PHE A 15 18.42 9.91 2.11
C PHE A 15 19.74 9.13 2.20
N ASN A 16 20.69 9.67 2.96
CA ASN A 16 22.00 9.07 3.17
C ASN A 16 21.94 7.71 3.89
N ASP A 17 20.89 7.46 4.66
CA ASP A 17 20.62 6.18 5.32
C ASP A 17 19.97 5.12 4.40
N ASN A 18 19.83 5.42 3.10
CA ASN A 18 19.15 4.62 2.08
C ASN A 18 17.62 4.54 2.22
N THR A 19 17.01 5.28 3.13
CA THR A 19 15.55 5.43 3.14
C THR A 19 15.12 6.33 1.99
N THR A 20 13.87 6.17 1.57
CA THR A 20 13.28 6.97 0.49
C THR A 20 11.96 7.58 0.92
N GLN A 21 11.74 8.84 0.55
CA GLN A 21 10.42 9.47 0.59
C GLN A 21 9.91 9.65 -0.83
N ILE A 22 8.68 9.21 -1.07
CA ILE A 22 8.02 9.36 -2.37
C ILE A 22 6.88 10.37 -2.24
N PHE A 23 6.79 11.30 -3.18
CA PHE A 23 5.68 12.23 -3.36
C PHE A 23 5.01 11.97 -4.70
N ALA A 24 3.76 11.56 -4.67
CA ALA A 24 2.92 11.54 -5.87
C ALA A 24 2.68 12.98 -6.33
N LEU A 25 3.01 13.28 -7.58
CA LEU A 25 2.90 14.62 -8.14
C LEU A 25 1.60 14.72 -8.95
N SER A 26 0.65 15.51 -8.46
CA SER A 26 -0.46 15.95 -9.31
C SER A 26 -0.01 17.03 -10.31
N ASP A 27 1.00 17.81 -9.91
CA ASP A 27 1.56 18.95 -10.64
C ASP A 27 3.08 19.07 -10.42
N LEU A 28 3.74 19.93 -11.19
CA LEU A 28 5.18 20.22 -11.04
C LEU A 28 5.50 20.76 -9.63
N PRO A 29 6.37 20.11 -8.85
CA PRO A 29 6.72 20.57 -7.51
C PRO A 29 7.70 21.75 -7.58
N ASN A 30 7.62 22.64 -6.59
CA ASN A 30 8.62 23.67 -6.35
C ASN A 30 9.63 23.18 -5.33
N ILE A 31 10.89 23.09 -5.73
CA ILE A 31 11.99 22.62 -4.88
C ILE A 31 12.95 23.80 -4.64
N LYS A 32 13.19 24.12 -3.37
CA LYS A 32 14.12 25.16 -2.94
C LYS A 32 15.19 24.55 -2.04
N MET A 33 16.44 24.91 -2.29
CA MET A 33 17.58 24.58 -1.43
C MET A 33 18.12 25.88 -0.85
N GLN A 34 17.89 26.10 0.44
CA GLN A 34 18.29 27.33 1.12
C GLN A 34 18.48 27.06 2.62
N ASN A 35 19.40 27.77 3.26
CA ASN A 35 19.65 27.70 4.71
C ASN A 35 19.88 26.25 5.20
N ASP A 36 20.70 25.48 4.47
CA ASP A 36 20.99 24.06 4.74
C ASP A 36 19.76 23.14 4.76
N LYS A 37 18.67 23.59 4.14
CA LYS A 37 17.43 22.83 4.00
C LYS A 37 16.99 22.70 2.56
N MET A 38 16.32 21.59 2.29
CA MET A 38 15.56 21.33 1.08
C MET A 38 14.07 21.46 1.41
N THR A 39 13.39 22.44 0.81
CA THR A 39 11.94 22.63 0.91
C THR A 39 11.30 22.18 -0.39
N ILE A 40 10.28 21.33 -0.28
CA ILE A 40 9.54 20.78 -1.42
C ILE A 40 8.07 21.15 -1.24
N VAL A 41 7.51 21.78 -2.26
CA VAL A 41 6.08 22.10 -2.33
C VAL A 41 5.49 21.33 -3.50
N ALA A 42 4.68 20.32 -3.21
CA ALA A 42 3.99 19.49 -4.18
C ALA A 42 2.47 19.60 -3.94
N GLY A 43 1.77 20.35 -4.79
CA GLY A 43 0.34 20.65 -4.58
C GLY A 43 0.10 21.38 -3.26
N LEU A 44 -0.66 20.76 -2.36
CA LEU A 44 -0.96 21.29 -1.02
C LEU A 44 0.02 20.80 0.06
N THR A 45 0.97 19.92 -0.29
CA THR A 45 1.92 19.35 0.65
C THR A 45 3.24 20.11 0.60
N THR A 46 3.69 20.58 1.76
CA THR A 46 5.02 21.14 1.94
C THR A 46 5.82 20.22 2.86
N ALA A 47 7.03 19.84 2.43
CA ALA A 47 7.97 19.06 3.21
C ALA A 47 9.33 19.77 3.30
N GLU A 48 9.99 19.65 4.44
CA GLU A 48 11.33 20.18 4.66
C GLU A 48 12.27 19.09 5.17
N TYR A 49 13.46 19.04 4.60
CA TYR A 49 14.53 18.12 4.98
C TYR A 49 15.84 18.86 5.15
N ASP A 50 16.66 18.43 6.10
CA ASP A 50 18.03 18.92 6.20
C ASP A 50 18.82 18.45 4.97
N LEU A 51 19.49 19.38 4.28
CA LEU A 51 20.17 19.11 3.01
C LEU A 51 21.29 18.06 3.17
N TYR A 52 21.98 18.07 4.32
CA TYR A 52 23.04 17.09 4.63
C TYR A 52 22.53 15.65 4.84
N LYS A 53 21.21 15.44 4.98
CA LYS A 53 20.60 14.10 5.05
C LYS A 53 20.17 13.59 3.68
N VAL A 54 20.00 14.48 2.71
CA VAL A 54 19.54 14.14 1.36
C VAL A 54 20.72 13.71 0.51
N ARG A 55 20.64 12.52 -0.08
CA ARG A 55 21.66 12.01 -0.99
C ARG A 55 21.36 12.40 -2.43
N THR A 56 20.12 12.20 -2.87
CA THR A 56 19.68 12.50 -4.22
C THR A 56 18.17 12.69 -4.26
N PHE A 57 17.68 13.37 -5.30
CA PHE A 57 16.27 13.46 -5.63
C PHE A 57 16.08 13.21 -7.12
N THR A 58 15.09 12.40 -7.48
CA THR A 58 14.84 12.00 -8.87
C THR A 58 13.36 12.04 -9.17
N PHE A 59 13.02 12.41 -10.41
CA PHE A 59 11.68 12.22 -10.94
C PHE A 59 11.60 10.84 -11.58
N GLY A 60 10.73 9.98 -11.06
CA GLY A 60 10.51 8.64 -11.57
C GLY A 60 9.03 8.36 -11.78
N GLU A 61 8.72 7.28 -12.48
CA GLU A 61 7.39 6.69 -12.43
C GLU A 61 7.23 6.06 -11.04
N SER A 62 6.07 6.24 -10.41
CA SER A 62 5.75 5.47 -9.21
C SER A 62 5.81 4.01 -9.60
N THR A 63 6.71 3.23 -9.01
CA THR A 63 6.63 1.78 -9.17
C THR A 63 5.23 1.36 -8.71
N GLY A 64 4.55 0.47 -9.44
CA GLY A 64 3.21 -0.02 -9.08
C GLY A 64 3.14 -0.82 -7.76
N ILE A 65 4.20 -0.73 -6.95
CA ILE A 65 4.26 -1.23 -5.59
C ILE A 65 3.81 -0.07 -4.69
N GLU A 66 2.51 -0.06 -4.38
CA GLU A 66 1.98 0.83 -3.34
C GLU A 66 2.56 0.43 -1.98
N ASP A 67 2.79 1.43 -1.12
CA ASP A 67 3.00 1.18 0.30
C ASP A 67 1.86 0.30 0.83
N VAL A 68 2.19 -0.66 1.71
CA VAL A 68 1.18 -1.49 2.36
C VAL A 68 0.34 -0.57 3.25
N THR A 69 -0.72 0.00 2.68
CA THR A 69 -1.82 0.58 3.43
C THR A 69 -2.29 -0.54 4.34
N ASN A 70 -2.04 -0.38 5.64
CA ASN A 70 -2.41 -1.27 6.73
C ASN A 70 -3.94 -1.34 6.84
N GLU A 71 -4.62 -1.82 5.81
CA GLU A 71 -5.95 -2.37 5.91
C GLU A 71 -5.82 -3.66 6.69
N LYS A 72 -5.77 -3.47 8.01
CA LYS A 72 -5.45 -4.50 8.99
C LYS A 72 -6.56 -5.55 8.95
N LEU A 73 -6.30 -6.65 8.28
CA LEU A 73 -7.13 -7.85 8.38
C LEU A 73 -7.18 -8.26 9.85
N THR A 74 -8.39 -8.39 10.39
CA THR A 74 -8.60 -8.67 11.82
C THR A 74 -9.13 -10.08 11.98
N PHE A 75 -8.60 -10.82 12.94
CA PHE A 75 -9.11 -12.15 13.31
C PHE A 75 -9.92 -12.04 14.60
N GLU A 76 -11.17 -12.49 14.56
CA GLU A 76 -12.04 -12.63 15.73
C GLU A 76 -12.48 -14.08 15.85
N GLY A 77 -11.85 -14.84 16.75
CA GLY A 77 -12.09 -16.27 16.88
C GLY A 77 -11.80 -17.02 15.57
N ASN A 78 -12.84 -17.64 15.00
CA ASN A 78 -12.77 -18.36 13.72
C ASN A 78 -13.14 -17.47 12.51
N SER A 79 -13.32 -16.17 12.70
CA SER A 79 -13.73 -15.26 11.64
C SER A 79 -12.59 -14.34 11.22
N LEU A 80 -12.41 -14.18 9.91
CA LEU A 80 -11.54 -13.17 9.33
C LEU A 80 -12.38 -11.98 8.88
N ILE A 81 -12.09 -10.81 9.45
CA ILE A 81 -12.76 -9.54 9.16
C ILE A 81 -11.86 -8.75 8.21
N ILE A 82 -12.42 -8.43 7.05
CA ILE A 82 -11.75 -7.72 5.97
C ILE A 82 -12.47 -6.37 5.81
N PRO A 83 -11.76 -5.23 5.95
CA PRO A 83 -12.35 -3.93 5.65
C PRO A 83 -12.67 -3.81 4.16
N GLY A 84 -13.70 -3.03 3.82
CA GLY A 84 -14.14 -2.80 2.45
C GLY A 84 -15.51 -3.41 2.14
N SER A 85 -16.17 -2.81 1.14
CA SER A 85 -17.39 -3.35 0.54
C SER A 85 -17.06 -4.01 -0.80
N SER A 86 -17.69 -5.15 -1.10
CA SER A 86 -17.50 -5.90 -2.35
C SER A 86 -16.08 -6.44 -2.58
N ASN A 87 -15.45 -6.97 -1.52
CA ASN A 87 -14.12 -7.57 -1.60
C ASN A 87 -14.11 -8.80 -2.52
N GLN A 88 -13.19 -8.83 -3.50
CA GLN A 88 -12.92 -10.04 -4.28
C GLN A 88 -11.99 -10.95 -3.49
N ILE A 89 -12.57 -11.99 -2.88
CA ILE A 89 -11.85 -12.92 -2.00
C ILE A 89 -11.59 -14.23 -2.75
N ARG A 90 -10.33 -14.67 -2.75
CA ARG A 90 -9.91 -16.00 -3.24
C ARG A 90 -9.07 -16.67 -2.17
N ILE A 91 -9.38 -17.91 -1.84
CA ILE A 91 -8.66 -18.66 -0.81
C ILE A 91 -8.03 -19.87 -1.47
N PHE A 92 -6.75 -20.11 -1.16
CA PHE A 92 -5.99 -21.22 -1.68
C PHE A 92 -5.44 -22.04 -0.52
N SER A 93 -5.52 -23.36 -0.62
CA SER A 93 -4.79 -24.27 0.27
C SER A 93 -3.29 -24.25 -0.06
N ILE A 94 -2.47 -24.81 0.83
CA ILE A 94 -1.03 -24.96 0.58
C ILE A 94 -0.71 -25.76 -0.69
N ASN A 95 -1.63 -26.60 -1.15
CA ASN A 95 -1.51 -27.37 -2.39
C ASN A 95 -1.93 -26.57 -3.63
N GLY A 96 -2.26 -25.28 -3.48
CA GLY A 96 -2.70 -24.40 -4.56
C GLY A 96 -4.14 -24.59 -5.00
N MET A 97 -4.93 -25.40 -4.29
CA MET A 97 -6.35 -25.63 -4.62
C MET A 97 -7.21 -24.47 -4.12
N CYS A 98 -8.11 -23.97 -4.96
CA CYS A 98 -9.10 -22.97 -4.56
C CYS A 98 -10.06 -23.57 -3.54
N VAL A 99 -10.33 -22.83 -2.46
CA VAL A 99 -11.26 -23.19 -1.40
C VAL A 99 -12.34 -22.10 -1.34
N SER A 100 -13.60 -22.51 -1.34
CA SER A 100 -14.73 -21.61 -1.17
C SER A 100 -15.12 -21.56 0.30
N LEU A 101 -15.36 -20.36 0.81
CA LEU A 101 -15.93 -20.11 2.12
C LEU A 101 -17.13 -19.18 2.01
N ASP A 102 -18.05 -19.34 2.95
CA ASP A 102 -19.15 -18.41 3.11
C ASP A 102 -18.61 -17.07 3.63
N SER A 103 -19.03 -16.01 2.95
CA SER A 103 -18.71 -14.63 3.32
C SER A 103 -19.99 -13.87 3.64
N THR A 104 -19.99 -13.14 4.75
CA THR A 104 -21.09 -12.27 5.15
C THR A 104 -20.64 -10.82 5.03
N GLN A 105 -21.39 -10.02 4.27
CA GLN A 105 -21.15 -8.58 4.21
C GLN A 105 -21.85 -7.88 5.40
N LEU A 106 -21.08 -7.17 6.21
CA LEU A 106 -21.56 -6.36 7.33
C LEU A 106 -21.14 -4.90 7.13
N GLY A 107 -21.99 -4.13 6.43
CA GLY A 107 -21.71 -2.73 6.13
C GLY A 107 -20.41 -2.56 5.33
N SER A 108 -19.41 -1.90 5.93
CA SER A 108 -18.08 -1.68 5.35
C SER A 108 -17.08 -2.80 5.61
N PHE A 109 -17.53 -3.98 6.04
CA PHE A 109 -16.69 -5.13 6.31
C PHE A 109 -17.23 -6.39 5.63
N THR A 110 -16.33 -7.27 5.20
CA THR A 110 -16.64 -8.64 4.81
C THR A 110 -16.09 -9.58 5.88
N VAL A 111 -16.95 -10.46 6.40
CA VAL A 111 -16.58 -11.45 7.41
C VAL A 111 -16.55 -12.82 6.75
N LEU A 112 -15.41 -13.50 6.81
CA LEU A 112 -15.24 -14.88 6.36
C LEU A 112 -15.26 -15.82 7.56
N ASN A 113 -16.16 -16.79 7.55
CA ASN A 113 -16.14 -17.85 8.56
C ASN A 113 -15.12 -18.91 8.15
N LEU A 114 -14.03 -19.06 8.93
CA LEU A 114 -12.98 -20.04 8.69
C LEU A 114 -13.28 -21.38 9.34
N GLU A 115 -14.38 -21.55 10.08
CA GLU A 115 -14.70 -22.74 10.88
C GLU A 115 -14.72 -24.03 10.05
N SER A 116 -15.25 -23.98 8.83
CA SER A 116 -15.31 -25.12 7.91
C SER A 116 -13.95 -25.51 7.31
N LEU A 117 -12.91 -24.69 7.44
CA LEU A 117 -11.57 -25.06 6.98
C LEU A 117 -10.93 -26.12 7.89
N PRO A 118 -10.34 -27.18 7.34
CA PRO A 118 -9.43 -28.04 8.11
C PRO A 118 -8.26 -27.26 8.71
N GLN A 119 -7.60 -27.83 9.72
CA GLN A 119 -6.30 -27.32 10.19
C GLN A 119 -5.30 -27.34 9.03
N GLY A 120 -4.53 -26.26 8.91
CA GLY A 120 -3.59 -26.13 7.81
C GLY A 120 -3.21 -24.69 7.50
N VAL A 121 -2.41 -24.53 6.44
CA VAL A 121 -1.96 -23.23 5.94
C VAL A 121 -2.79 -22.86 4.71
N TYR A 122 -3.26 -21.62 4.69
CA TYR A 122 -4.05 -21.07 3.60
C TYR A 122 -3.51 -19.70 3.18
N VAL A 123 -3.65 -19.40 1.90
CA VAL A 123 -3.37 -18.07 1.34
C VAL A 123 -4.69 -17.43 0.96
N ILE A 124 -4.98 -16.28 1.53
CA ILE A 124 -6.19 -15.50 1.24
C ILE A 124 -5.77 -14.29 0.43
N ASN A 125 -6.23 -14.22 -0.81
CA ASN A 125 -6.09 -13.07 -1.68
C ASN A 125 -7.37 -12.23 -1.63
N THR A 126 -7.20 -10.95 -1.35
CA THR A 126 -8.29 -9.99 -1.28
C THR A 126 -7.90 -8.72 -2.03
N ASN A 127 -8.64 -8.39 -3.08
CA ASN A 127 -8.39 -7.21 -3.93
C ASN A 127 -6.93 -7.08 -4.38
N GLY A 128 -6.30 -8.22 -4.76
CA GLY A 128 -4.90 -8.24 -5.21
C GLY A 128 -3.86 -8.34 -4.09
N LYS A 129 -4.23 -8.17 -2.81
CA LYS A 129 -3.34 -8.35 -1.65
C LYS A 129 -3.47 -9.78 -1.11
N SER A 130 -2.35 -10.45 -0.82
CA SER A 130 -2.36 -11.82 -0.29
C SER A 130 -1.86 -11.89 1.15
N VAL A 131 -2.56 -12.62 2.01
CA VAL A 131 -2.15 -12.95 3.38
C VAL A 131 -2.02 -14.46 3.56
N LYS A 132 -1.01 -14.90 4.30
CA LYS A 132 -0.86 -16.30 4.71
C LYS A 132 -1.44 -16.47 6.12
N ILE A 133 -2.31 -17.44 6.29
CA ILE A 133 -2.92 -17.79 7.58
C ILE A 133 -2.57 -19.22 7.96
N THR A 134 -2.48 -19.50 9.25
CA THR A 134 -2.30 -20.85 9.78
C THR A 134 -3.45 -21.15 10.72
N LYS A 135 -4.35 -22.04 10.30
CA LYS A 135 -5.42 -22.53 11.15
C LYS A 135 -4.87 -23.67 12.01
N LYS A 136 -4.84 -23.42 13.32
CA LYS A 136 -4.49 -24.40 14.35
C LYS A 136 -5.74 -25.09 14.89
#